data_AF-A0A7R9V6K6-F1
#
_entry.id   AF-A0A7R9V6K6-F1
#
_cell.length_a   1.000
_cell.length_b   1.000
_cell.length_c   1.000
_cell.angle_alpha   90.00
_cell.angle_beta   90.00
_cell.angle_gamma   90.00
#
_symmetry.space_group_name_H-M   'P 1'
#
loop_
_entity.id
_entity.type
_entity.pdbx_description
1 polymer ?
#
loop_
_entity_poly.entity_id
_entity_poly.type
_entity_poly.pdbx_seq_one_letter_code
_entity_poly.pdbx_strand_id
1 'polypeptide(L)'
;MLLGAVAPAAAAGSGVDPTLSSTPWLLSKRVVLQYEELHNRPEALLKLQSTPDGWLSLFMFSAPVSWWAINCVHSYIRYGRSTNYVVAAADDKALEVCVRLRLPCLNMTQLGLVGDNRGGEPRARNMRSGMHGDDG
;
A
#
# COMPACT_ATOMS: atom_id res chain seq x y z
N MET A 1 11.89 52.80 -2.19
CA MET A 1 11.18 51.68 -1.53
C MET A 1 11.49 50.41 -2.33
N LEU A 2 12.42 49.58 -1.83
CA LEU A 2 12.80 48.30 -2.45
C LEU A 2 12.25 47.19 -1.55
N LEU A 3 11.23 46.47 -2.04
CA LEU A 3 10.68 45.28 -1.40
C LEU A 3 11.69 44.14 -1.56
N GLY A 4 12.39 43.81 -0.47
CA GLY A 4 13.21 42.60 -0.38
C GLY A 4 12.30 41.37 -0.37
N ALA A 5 12.41 40.55 -1.41
CA ALA A 5 11.77 39.24 -1.45
C ALA A 5 12.52 38.30 -0.49
N VAL A 6 11.89 37.96 0.63
CA VAL A 6 12.36 36.89 1.51
C VAL A 6 11.97 35.57 0.85
N ALA A 7 12.97 34.84 0.35
CA ALA A 7 12.78 33.46 -0.12
C ALA A 7 12.33 32.57 1.05
N PRO A 8 11.35 31.66 0.86
CA PRO A 8 11.00 30.72 1.90
C PRO A 8 12.16 29.73 2.11
N ALA A 9 12.55 29.56 3.37
CA ALA A 9 13.53 28.60 3.81
C ALA A 9 13.13 27.19 3.34
N ALA A 10 14.01 26.54 2.58
CA ALA A 10 13.89 25.14 2.24
C ALA A 10 13.83 24.33 3.54
N ALA A 11 12.69 23.69 3.78
CA ALA A 11 12.51 22.78 4.90
C ALA A 11 13.54 21.64 4.80
N ALA A 12 14.33 21.50 5.86
CA ALA A 12 15.20 20.35 6.08
C ALA A 12 14.34 19.10 6.29
N GLY A 13 14.00 18.41 5.21
CA GLY A 13 13.43 17.06 5.23
C GLY A 13 14.56 16.05 5.06
N SER A 14 14.63 15.06 5.95
CA SER A 14 15.56 13.92 5.90
C SER A 14 15.75 13.41 4.47
N GLY A 15 16.95 13.66 3.94
CA GLY A 15 17.31 13.42 2.54
C GLY A 15 17.38 11.94 2.22
N VAL A 16 16.28 11.39 1.71
CA VAL A 16 16.37 10.32 0.71
C VAL A 16 16.40 11.02 -0.63
N ASP A 17 17.45 10.78 -1.41
CA ASP A 17 17.50 11.26 -2.79
C ASP A 17 16.24 10.78 -3.52
N PRO A 18 15.37 11.69 -4.01
CA PRO A 18 14.12 11.31 -4.67
C PRO A 18 14.36 10.41 -5.89
N THR A 19 15.58 10.40 -6.44
CA THR A 19 15.96 9.49 -7.52
C THR A 19 16.04 8.03 -7.06
N LEU A 20 16.53 7.77 -5.84
CA LEU A 20 16.60 6.41 -5.26
C LEU A 20 15.20 5.82 -5.04
N SER A 21 14.23 6.66 -4.66
CA SER A 21 12.85 6.20 -4.43
C SER A 21 12.07 5.92 -5.72
N SER A 22 12.54 6.38 -6.88
CA SER A 22 11.78 6.34 -8.14
C SER A 22 11.75 4.97 -8.81
N THR A 23 12.77 4.15 -8.59
CA THR A 23 12.91 2.81 -9.16
C THR A 23 13.62 1.86 -8.18
N PRO A 24 13.05 1.59 -6.99
CA PRO A 24 13.71 0.78 -5.95
C PRO A 24 14.10 -0.64 -6.42
N TRP A 25 13.36 -1.20 -7.38
CA TRP A 25 13.66 -2.49 -8.01
C TRP A 25 14.93 -2.48 -8.87
N LEU A 26 15.44 -1.30 -9.27
CA LEU A 26 16.71 -1.15 -10.00
C LEU A 26 17.90 -0.89 -9.05
N LEU A 27 17.65 -0.60 -7.78
CA LEU A 27 18.70 -0.28 -6.83
C LEU A 27 19.46 -1.52 -6.37
N SER A 28 20.77 -1.35 -6.19
CA SER A 28 21.58 -2.33 -5.48
C SER A 28 21.03 -2.62 -4.09
N LYS A 29 21.05 -3.89 -3.67
CA LYS A 29 20.65 -4.34 -2.34
C LYS A 29 21.47 -3.72 -1.19
N ARG A 30 22.58 -3.04 -1.50
CA ARG A 30 23.39 -2.32 -0.51
C ARG A 30 22.74 -1.01 -0.05
N VAL A 31 21.88 -0.42 -0.87
CA VAL A 31 21.11 0.77 -0.49
C VAL A 31 19.99 0.30 0.41
N VAL A 32 19.84 0.81 1.63
CA VAL A 32 18.74 0.45 2.54
C VAL A 32 17.59 1.43 2.34
N LEU A 33 16.37 0.92 2.19
CA LEU A 33 15.16 1.74 2.02
C LEU A 33 14.43 1.86 3.36
N GLN A 34 13.86 3.03 3.65
CA GLN A 34 13.24 3.31 4.96
C GLN A 34 12.07 2.38 5.33
N TYR A 35 11.41 1.80 4.32
CA TYR A 35 10.27 0.90 4.52
C TYR A 35 10.63 -0.59 4.50
N GLU A 36 11.90 -0.97 4.34
CA GLU A 36 12.28 -2.39 4.17
C GLU A 36 11.96 -3.28 5.36
N GLU A 37 11.92 -2.71 6.56
CA GLU A 37 11.53 -3.42 7.80
C GLU A 37 10.04 -3.25 8.14
N LEU A 38 9.30 -2.51 7.32
CA LEU A 38 7.90 -2.16 7.53
C LEU A 38 6.94 -2.91 6.58
N HIS A 39 7.47 -3.80 5.74
CA HIS A 39 6.64 -4.68 4.94
C HIS A 39 5.63 -5.40 5.83
N ASN A 40 4.36 -5.35 5.44
CA ASN A 40 3.27 -5.98 6.18
C ASN A 40 3.06 -5.46 7.62
N ARG A 41 3.52 -4.23 7.93
CA ARG A 41 3.18 -3.49 9.16
C ARG A 41 2.29 -2.30 8.81
N PRO A 42 0.97 -2.48 8.70
CA PRO A 42 0.06 -1.50 8.09
C PRO A 42 0.17 -0.10 8.68
N GLU A 43 0.05 0.03 10.00
CA GLU A 43 0.05 1.33 10.68
C GLU A 43 1.36 2.10 10.47
N ALA A 44 2.50 1.42 10.62
CA ALA A 44 3.81 2.05 10.48
C ALA A 44 4.11 2.43 9.02
N LEU A 45 3.76 1.56 8.07
CA LEU A 45 4.01 1.78 6.65
C LEU A 45 3.12 2.90 6.09
N LEU A 46 1.84 2.91 6.45
CA LEU A 46 0.90 3.95 6.02
C LEU A 46 1.32 5.32 6.56
N LYS A 47 1.74 5.39 7.83
CA LYS A 47 2.24 6.62 8.45
C LYS A 47 3.54 7.12 7.81
N LEU A 48 4.45 6.20 7.43
CA LEU A 48 5.70 6.57 6.77
C LEU A 48 5.46 7.12 5.36
N GLN A 49 4.51 6.53 4.63
CA GLN A 49 4.27 6.84 3.22
C GLN A 49 3.22 7.94 2.99
N SER A 50 2.50 8.38 4.03
CA SER A 50 1.53 9.46 3.93
C SER A 50 2.19 10.83 3.86
N THR A 51 1.60 11.78 3.13
CA THR A 51 1.99 13.19 3.18
C THR A 51 1.70 13.80 4.56
N PRO A 52 2.24 15.01 4.87
CA PRO A 52 1.87 15.74 6.09
C PRO A 52 0.36 15.99 6.23
N ASP A 53 -0.35 16.10 5.11
CA ASP A 53 -1.81 16.27 5.06
C ASP A 53 -2.58 14.94 5.11
N GLY A 54 -1.88 13.80 5.23
CA GLY A 54 -2.48 12.47 5.32
C GLY A 54 -2.85 11.82 3.98
N TRP A 55 -2.40 12.35 2.85
CA TRP A 55 -2.65 11.74 1.53
C TRP A 55 -1.70 10.58 1.25
N LEU A 56 -2.25 9.52 0.67
CA LEU A 56 -1.51 8.32 0.25
C LEU A 56 -2.18 7.73 -0.99
N SER A 57 -1.40 7.25 -1.94
CA SER A 57 -1.88 6.45 -3.06
C SER A 57 -1.69 4.96 -2.81
N LEU A 58 -2.74 4.18 -3.03
CA LEU A 58 -2.70 2.72 -2.91
C LEU A 58 -2.71 2.09 -4.31
N PHE A 59 -1.73 1.25 -4.61
CA PHE A 59 -1.68 0.49 -5.86
C PHE A 59 -1.99 -0.98 -5.60
N MET A 60 -3.03 -1.50 -6.24
CA MET A 60 -3.35 -2.92 -6.22
C MET A 60 -2.25 -3.73 -6.90
N PHE A 61 -1.84 -4.83 -6.28
CA PHE A 61 -0.76 -5.66 -6.78
C PHE A 61 -1.13 -7.13 -6.75
N SER A 62 -1.00 -7.77 -7.90
CA SER A 62 -1.07 -9.22 -8.04
C SER A 62 0.13 -9.70 -8.85
N ALA A 63 0.62 -10.89 -8.51
CA ALA A 63 1.82 -11.45 -9.15
C ALA A 63 1.74 -11.52 -10.70
N PRO A 64 0.61 -11.94 -11.32
CA PRO A 64 0.52 -12.11 -12.78
C PRO A 64 0.69 -10.81 -13.58
N VAL A 65 0.33 -9.67 -12.99
CA VAL A 65 0.39 -8.35 -13.65
C VAL A 65 1.33 -7.38 -12.93
N SER A 66 2.32 -7.92 -12.21
CA SER A 66 3.32 -7.15 -11.47
C SER A 66 4.04 -6.09 -12.33
N TRP A 67 4.29 -6.38 -13.60
CA TRP A 67 4.91 -5.42 -14.54
C TRP A 67 4.04 -4.18 -14.80
N TRP A 68 2.71 -4.31 -14.84
CA TRP A 68 1.81 -3.15 -14.95
C TRP A 68 1.92 -2.27 -13.72
N ALA A 69 1.91 -2.87 -12.53
CA ALA A 69 2.02 -2.13 -11.28
C ALA A 69 3.34 -1.36 -11.18
N ILE A 70 4.45 -1.97 -11.60
CA ILE A 70 5.76 -1.30 -11.68
C ILE A 70 5.71 -0.09 -12.63
N ASN A 71 5.10 -0.23 -13.81
CA ASN A 71 4.96 0.88 -14.77
C ASN A 71 4.06 2.00 -14.23
N CYS A 72 3.00 1.66 -13.52
CA CYS A 72 2.12 2.64 -12.84
C CYS A 72 2.89 3.40 -11.76
N VAL A 73 3.61 2.70 -10.89
CA VAL A 73 4.45 3.31 -9.84
C VAL A 73 5.53 4.20 -10.46
N HIS A 74 6.23 3.70 -11.48
CA HIS A 74 7.24 4.49 -12.19
C HIS A 74 6.65 5.78 -12.77
N SER A 75 5.49 5.69 -13.42
CA SER A 75 4.81 6.84 -14.01
C SER A 75 4.31 7.82 -12.94
N TYR A 76 3.78 7.31 -11.83
CA TYR A 76 3.33 8.10 -10.69
C TYR A 76 4.47 8.92 -10.08
N ILE A 77 5.65 8.30 -9.91
CA ILE A 77 6.81 9.00 -9.37
C ILE A 77 7.37 9.99 -10.41
N ARG A 78 7.60 9.54 -11.64
CA ARG A 78 8.28 10.34 -12.66
C ARG A 78 7.45 11.52 -13.15
N TYR A 79 6.17 11.29 -13.44
CA TYR A 79 5.28 12.29 -14.04
C TYR A 79 4.31 12.89 -13.04
N GLY A 80 3.81 12.09 -12.10
CA GLY A 80 2.97 12.58 -11.00
C GLY A 80 3.76 13.30 -9.89
N ARG A 81 5.10 13.18 -9.87
CA ARG A 81 6.00 13.82 -8.91
C ARG A 81 5.65 13.53 -7.45
N SER A 82 5.12 12.34 -7.18
CA SER A 82 4.75 11.89 -5.83
C SER A 82 5.44 10.56 -5.52
N THR A 83 5.93 10.45 -4.29
CA THR A 83 6.53 9.23 -3.73
C THR A 83 5.67 8.60 -2.64
N ASN A 84 4.49 9.17 -2.37
CA ASN A 84 3.59 8.78 -1.29
C ASN A 84 2.69 7.63 -1.73
N TYR A 85 3.23 6.42 -1.74
CA TYR A 85 2.47 5.24 -2.19
C TYR A 85 2.75 3.99 -1.36
N VAL A 86 1.74 3.12 -1.33
CA VAL A 86 1.83 1.75 -0.81
C VAL A 86 1.28 0.79 -1.86
N VAL A 87 1.91 -0.37 -1.93
CA VAL A 87 1.51 -1.45 -2.83
C VAL A 87 0.75 -2.50 -2.02
N ALA A 88 -0.50 -2.70 -2.38
CA ALA A 88 -1.44 -3.58 -1.70
C ALA A 88 -1.44 -4.95 -2.39
N ALA A 89 -0.73 -5.91 -1.81
CA ALA A 89 -0.62 -7.27 -2.32
C ALA A 89 -1.93 -8.04 -2.06
N ALA A 90 -2.51 -8.58 -3.14
CA ALA A 90 -3.78 -9.29 -3.10
C ALA A 90 -3.71 -10.68 -2.42
N ASP A 91 -2.54 -11.32 -2.45
CA ASP A 91 -2.28 -12.65 -1.88
C ASP A 91 -0.81 -12.78 -1.42
N ASP A 92 -0.48 -13.88 -0.76
CA ASP A 92 0.87 -14.11 -0.20
C ASP A 92 1.95 -14.19 -1.29
N LYS A 93 1.61 -14.71 -2.48
CA LYS A 93 2.55 -14.77 -3.62
C LYS A 93 2.83 -13.38 -4.16
N ALA A 94 1.81 -12.54 -4.26
CA ALA A 94 1.92 -11.15 -4.64
C ALA A 94 2.76 -10.38 -3.61
N LEU A 95 2.60 -10.66 -2.31
CA LEU A 95 3.41 -10.06 -1.25
C LEU A 95 4.89 -10.42 -1.42
N GLU A 96 5.20 -11.69 -1.65
CA GLU A 96 6.58 -12.14 -1.87
C GLU A 96 7.24 -11.43 -3.07
N VAL A 97 6.54 -11.36 -4.20
CA VAL A 97 7.05 -10.67 -5.39
C VAL A 97 7.22 -9.18 -5.14
N CYS A 98 6.26 -8.56 -4.45
CA CYS A 98 6.32 -7.14 -4.10
C CYS A 98 7.55 -6.82 -3.23
N VAL A 99 7.81 -7.63 -2.19
CA VAL A 99 8.99 -7.49 -1.32
C VAL A 99 10.28 -7.71 -2.12
N ARG A 100 10.30 -8.68 -3.04
CA ARG A 100 11.45 -8.93 -3.92
C ARG A 100 11.76 -7.75 -4.84
N LEU A 101 10.73 -7.03 -5.29
CA LEU A 101 10.83 -5.79 -6.04
C LEU A 101 11.16 -4.57 -5.16
N ARG A 102 11.27 -4.79 -3.83
CA ARG A 102 11.59 -3.76 -2.84
C ARG A 102 10.60 -2.60 -2.88
N LEU A 103 9.32 -2.91 -3.05
CA LEU A 103 8.23 -1.94 -3.01
C LEU A 103 7.71 -1.79 -1.57
N PRO A 104 7.07 -0.67 -1.18
CA PRO A 104 6.41 -0.55 0.12
C PRO A 104 5.13 -1.40 0.16
N CYS A 105 5.29 -2.68 0.52
CA CYS A 105 4.23 -3.69 0.39
C CYS A 105 3.43 -3.91 1.67
N LEU A 106 2.14 -4.16 1.46
CA LEU A 106 1.19 -4.49 2.50
C LEU A 106 0.30 -5.64 2.04
N ASN A 107 -0.05 -6.58 2.94
CA ASN A 107 -1.00 -7.64 2.63
C ASN A 107 -2.44 -7.11 2.77
N MET A 108 -3.21 -7.11 1.68
CA MET A 108 -4.58 -6.62 1.69
C MET A 108 -5.52 -7.41 2.60
N THR A 109 -5.24 -8.69 2.82
CA THR A 109 -6.06 -9.53 3.71
C THR A 109 -6.03 -9.01 5.15
N GLN A 110 -4.94 -8.33 5.56
CA GLN A 110 -4.84 -7.73 6.88
C GLN A 110 -5.65 -6.43 7.03
N LEU A 111 -5.98 -5.77 5.93
CA LEU A 111 -6.82 -4.56 5.95
C LEU A 111 -8.32 -4.88 5.83
N GLY A 112 -8.70 -6.15 5.69
CA GLY A 112 -10.10 -6.54 5.43
C GLY A 112 -10.63 -6.05 4.08
N LEU A 113 -9.74 -5.64 3.16
CA LEU A 113 -10.10 -5.09 1.84
C LEU A 113 -10.32 -6.16 0.77
N VAL A 114 -9.87 -7.39 1.03
CA VAL A 114 -10.20 -8.57 0.22
C VAL A 114 -11.13 -9.41 1.08
N GLY A 115 -12.33 -9.69 0.58
CA GLY A 115 -13.26 -10.62 1.23
C GLY A 115 -12.52 -11.93 1.50
N ASP A 116 -12.59 -12.41 2.74
CA ASP A 116 -11.94 -13.64 3.17
C ASP A 116 -12.51 -14.82 2.37
N ASN A 117 -11.85 -15.17 1.26
CA ASN A 117 -12.20 -16.33 0.44
C ASN A 117 -11.68 -17.64 1.06
N ARG A 118 -11.33 -17.65 2.36
CA ARG A 118 -11.15 -18.90 3.11
C ARG A 118 -12.51 -19.56 3.34
N GLY A 119 -13.07 -20.17 2.29
CA GLY A 119 -14.00 -21.31 2.35
C GLY A 119 -15.02 -21.35 3.49
N GLY A 120 -15.55 -20.21 3.91
CA GLY A 120 -16.56 -20.12 4.95
C GLY A 120 -17.89 -20.45 4.32
N GLU A 121 -18.28 -21.72 4.41
CA GLU A 121 -19.60 -22.22 4.05
C GLU A 121 -20.69 -21.19 4.44
N PRO A 122 -21.60 -20.82 3.53
CA PRO A 122 -22.67 -19.90 3.87
C PRO A 122 -23.43 -20.52 5.03
N ARG A 123 -23.32 -19.89 6.20
CA ARG A 123 -23.96 -20.34 7.44
C ARG A 123 -25.47 -20.27 7.18
N ALA A 124 -26.00 -21.37 6.67
CA ALA A 124 -27.42 -21.56 6.41
C ALA A 124 -28.14 -21.18 7.69
N ARG A 125 -28.93 -20.11 7.59
CA ARG A 125 -29.76 -19.62 8.69
C ARG A 125 -30.66 -20.79 9.06
N ASN A 126 -30.34 -21.40 10.18
CA ASN A 126 -30.98 -22.60 10.70
C ASN A 126 -32.43 -22.23 11.09
N MET A 127 -33.34 -22.19 10.13
CA MET A 127 -34.78 -22.12 10.38
C MET A 127 -35.28 -23.54 10.62
N ARG A 128 -35.12 -24.02 11.85
CA ARG A 128 -35.84 -25.20 12.33
C ARG A 128 -36.73 -24.83 13.50
N SER A 129 -38.01 -25.12 13.29
CA SER A 129 -39.06 -25.46 14.24
C SER A 129 -39.57 -24.40 15.20
N GLY A 130 -40.82 -24.00 14.93
CA GLY A 130 -41.79 -23.54 15.91
C GLY A 130 -43.18 -23.97 15.46
N MET A 131 -43.43 -25.28 15.50
CA MET A 131 -44.75 -25.88 15.31
C MET A 131 -45.53 -25.72 16.62
N HIS A 132 -46.61 -24.94 16.60
CA HIS A 132 -47.71 -25.05 17.57
C HIS A 132 -49.00 -24.95 16.77
N GLY A 133 -49.68 -26.10 16.70
CA GLY A 133 -51.07 -26.14 16.28
C GLY A 133 -51.94 -25.54 17.37
N ASP A 134 -53.06 -24.97 16.96
CA ASP A 134 -54.22 -24.82 17.81
C ASP A 134 -55.44 -25.04 16.90
N ASP A 135 -56.17 -26.10 17.24
CA ASP A 135 -57.46 -26.47 16.67
C ASP A 135 -58.54 -25.58 17.30
N GLY A 136 -59.40 -24.99 16.47
CA GLY A 136 -60.61 -24.27 16.87
C GLY A 136 -61.57 -24.11 15.72
#